data_AF-A0AAW1NR89-F1
#
_entry.id   AF-A0AAW1NR89-F1
#
_cell.length_a   1.000
_cell.length_b   1.000
_cell.length_c   1.000
_cell.angle_alpha   90.00
_cell.angle_beta   90.00
_cell.angle_gamma   90.00
#
_symmetry.space_group_name_H-M   'P 1'
#
loop_
_entity.id
_entity.type
_entity.pdbx_description
1 polymer ?
#
loop_
_entity_poly.entity_id
_entity_poly.type
_entity_poly.pdbx_seq_one_letter_code
_entity_poly.pdbx_strand_id
1 'polypeptide(L)'
;MSKPLTRRKDSFRQQRRSKWLERQARLMKLRSEAQESELLAHKRKRSLHNHLRKVKGLQHDLEELHRKRDAHTSLSCWQPLAVRHHHLQLLTGSRTEATWAIRDAEQRLKDAQMVVAGLRKALQGSDRHVYTLRQRLHVMEGR
;
A
#
# COMPACT_ATOMS: atom_id res chain seq x y z
N MET A 1 4.95 -18.39 72.82
CA MET A 1 5.69 -18.14 71.57
C MET A 1 4.70 -18.04 70.41
N SER A 2 4.32 -16.84 69.98
CA SER A 2 3.27 -16.69 68.96
C SER A 2 3.54 -15.51 68.04
N LYS A 3 4.33 -15.71 66.97
CA LYS A 3 4.30 -14.83 65.77
C LYS A 3 4.59 -15.61 64.48
N PRO A 4 3.57 -16.17 63.80
CA PRO A 4 3.70 -16.58 62.39
C PRO A 4 2.70 -15.91 61.43
N LEU A 5 1.74 -15.11 61.91
CA LEU A 5 0.60 -14.66 61.09
C LEU A 5 0.87 -13.42 60.22
N THR A 6 1.87 -12.59 60.53
CA THR A 6 2.19 -11.38 59.76
C THR A 6 2.93 -11.69 58.46
N ARG A 7 3.92 -12.58 58.50
CA ARG A 7 4.77 -12.96 57.35
C ARG A 7 3.97 -13.54 56.18
N ARG A 8 2.89 -14.29 56.45
CA ARG A 8 1.98 -14.82 55.41
C ARG A 8 1.14 -13.71 54.75
N LYS A 9 0.64 -12.74 55.52
CA LYS A 9 -0.16 -11.62 54.98
C LYS A 9 0.68 -10.71 54.07
N ASP A 10 1.96 -10.51 54.40
CA ASP A 10 2.88 -9.72 53.59
C ASP A 10 3.24 -10.41 52.28
N SER A 11 3.40 -11.74 52.29
CA SER A 11 3.60 -12.55 51.08
C SER A 11 2.42 -12.46 50.10
N PHE A 12 1.17 -12.55 50.60
CA PHE A 12 -0.02 -12.40 49.76
C PHE A 12 -0.16 -10.98 49.16
N ARG A 13 0.16 -9.94 49.94
CA ARG A 13 0.16 -8.55 49.45
C ARG A 13 1.24 -8.33 48.40
N GLN A 14 2.45 -8.84 48.60
CA GLN A 14 3.52 -8.80 47.60
C GLN A 14 3.14 -9.55 46.32
N GLN A 15 2.53 -10.73 46.44
CA GLN A 15 2.11 -11.52 45.28
C GLN A 15 1.01 -10.82 44.45
N ARG A 16 0.02 -10.19 45.11
CA ARG A 16 -1.00 -9.37 44.43
C ARG A 16 -0.39 -8.15 43.74
N ARG A 17 0.53 -7.44 44.42
CA ARG A 17 1.22 -6.27 43.85
C ARG A 17 2.08 -6.66 42.65
N SER A 18 2.80 -7.78 42.73
CA SER A 18 3.60 -8.33 41.63
C SER A 18 2.73 -8.67 40.41
N LYS A 19 1.63 -9.42 40.61
CA LYS A 19 0.68 -9.74 39.53
C LYS A 19 0.04 -8.50 38.91
N TRP A 20 -0.27 -7.48 39.71
CA TRP A 20 -0.81 -6.22 39.21
C TRP A 20 0.22 -5.46 38.35
N LEU A 21 1.47 -5.34 38.83
CA LEU A 21 2.56 -4.72 38.07
C LEU A 21 2.83 -5.45 36.75
N GLU A 22 2.83 -6.78 36.78
CA GLU A 22 3.02 -7.61 35.59
C GLU A 22 1.88 -7.39 34.57
N ARG A 23 0.63 -7.32 35.04
CA ARG A 23 -0.52 -6.97 34.17
C ARG A 23 -0.38 -5.57 33.58
N GLN A 24 0.05 -4.58 34.37
CA GLN A 24 0.28 -3.22 33.90
C GLN A 24 1.40 -3.17 32.84
N ALA A 25 2.51 -3.87 33.05
CA ALA A 25 3.59 -3.96 32.09
C ALA A 25 3.12 -4.59 30.75
N ARG A 26 2.34 -5.68 30.82
CA ARG A 26 1.74 -6.31 29.63
C ARG A 26 0.78 -5.38 28.89
N LEU A 27 -0.05 -4.61 29.62
CA LEU A 27 -0.95 -3.60 29.05
C LEU A 27 -0.17 -2.50 28.32
N MET A 28 0.86 -1.93 28.96
CA MET A 28 1.68 -0.88 28.34
C MET A 28 2.38 -1.39 27.08
N LYS A 29 2.93 -2.61 27.12
CA LYS A 29 3.53 -3.24 25.94
C LYS A 29 2.52 -3.41 24.81
N LEU A 30 1.34 -3.94 25.10
CA LEU A 30 0.30 -4.17 24.09
C LEU A 30 -0.22 -2.85 23.48
N ARG A 31 -0.31 -1.78 24.28
CA ARG A 31 -0.66 -0.44 23.78
C ARG A 31 0.41 0.11 22.83
N SER A 32 1.69 -0.05 23.16
CA SER A 32 2.78 0.34 22.26
C SER A 32 2.72 -0.43 20.94
N GLU A 33 2.58 -1.75 21.01
CA GLU A 33 2.46 -2.62 19.83
C GLU A 33 1.26 -2.24 18.94
N ALA A 34 0.12 -1.90 19.55
CA ALA A 34 -1.07 -1.45 18.84
C ALA A 34 -0.82 -0.11 18.13
N GLN A 35 -0.23 0.87 18.82
CA GLN A 35 0.10 2.17 18.25
C GLN A 35 1.10 2.06 17.09
N GLU A 36 2.16 1.27 17.24
CA GLU A 36 3.14 1.02 16.19
C GLU A 36 2.48 0.37 14.96
N SER A 37 1.61 -0.62 15.19
CA SER A 37 0.87 -1.30 14.12
C SER A 37 -0.09 -0.36 13.38
N GLU A 38 -0.77 0.54 14.10
CA GLU A 38 -1.63 1.57 13.53
C GLU A 38 -0.84 2.57 12.68
N LEU A 39 0.33 3.01 13.15
CA LEU A 39 1.23 3.88 12.39
C LEU A 39 1.71 3.20 11.10
N LEU A 40 2.06 1.92 11.16
CA LEU A 40 2.44 1.13 9.99
C LEU A 40 1.28 0.99 9.00
N ALA A 41 0.06 0.72 9.47
CA ALA A 41 -1.14 0.68 8.63
C ALA A 41 -1.37 2.03 7.94
N HIS A 42 -1.21 3.14 8.68
CA HIS A 42 -1.34 4.48 8.12
C HIS A 42 -0.27 4.76 7.04
N LYS A 43 0.99 4.39 7.27
CA LYS A 43 2.07 4.52 6.28
C LYS A 43 1.75 3.73 5.00
N ARG A 44 1.27 2.48 5.15
CA ARG A 44 0.83 1.63 4.03
C ARG A 44 -0.32 2.24 3.26
N LYS A 45 -1.32 2.82 3.95
CA LYS A 45 -2.46 3.51 3.32
C LYS A 45 -2.01 4.72 2.49
N ARG A 46 -1.07 5.54 3.01
CA ARG A 46 -0.47 6.66 2.25
C ARG A 46 0.27 6.17 1.02
N SER A 47 1.09 5.12 1.17
CA SER A 47 1.82 4.52 0.05
C SER A 47 0.86 4.00 -1.03
N LEU A 48 -0.21 3.29 -0.64
CA LEU A 48 -1.24 2.81 -1.56
C LEU A 48 -1.91 3.97 -2.30
N HIS A 49 -2.26 5.06 -1.60
CA HIS A 49 -2.85 6.25 -2.22
C HIS A 49 -1.93 6.85 -3.29
N ASN A 50 -0.63 6.99 -2.99
CA ASN A 50 0.35 7.52 -3.93
C ASN A 50 0.49 6.62 -5.18
N HIS A 51 0.52 5.29 -4.99
CA HIS A 51 0.60 4.35 -6.11
C HIS A 51 -0.68 4.35 -6.96
N LEU A 52 -1.86 4.48 -6.34
CA LEU A 52 -3.12 4.65 -7.07
C LEU A 52 -3.12 5.93 -7.91
N ARG A 53 -2.57 7.03 -7.39
CA ARG A 53 -2.38 8.27 -8.16
C ARG A 53 -1.44 8.05 -9.35
N LYS A 54 -0.32 7.35 -9.13
CA LYS A 54 0.62 7.01 -10.21
C LYS A 54 -0.02 6.15 -11.29
N VAL A 55 -0.81 5.13 -10.92
CA VAL A 55 -1.57 4.30 -11.87
C VAL A 55 -2.51 5.16 -12.71
N LYS A 56 -3.26 6.08 -12.09
CA LYS A 56 -4.12 7.02 -12.83
C LYS A 56 -3.34 7.90 -13.81
N GLY A 57 -2.17 8.38 -13.42
CA GLY A 57 -1.27 9.13 -14.31
C GLY A 57 -0.85 8.29 -15.52
N LEU A 58 -0.37 7.07 -15.28
CA LEU A 58 0.02 6.16 -16.36
C LEU A 58 -1.14 5.79 -17.29
N GLN A 59 -2.36 5.66 -16.75
CA GLN A 59 -3.56 5.46 -17.56
C GLN A 59 -3.83 6.64 -18.50
N HIS A 60 -3.74 7.87 -17.96
CA HIS A 60 -3.89 9.08 -18.77
C HIS A 60 -2.81 9.19 -19.85
N ASP A 61 -1.54 8.93 -19.51
CA ASP A 61 -0.43 8.97 -20.46
C ASP A 61 -0.63 7.95 -21.61
N LEU A 62 -1.10 6.75 -21.28
CA LEU A 62 -1.41 5.71 -22.24
C LEU A 62 -2.58 6.08 -23.16
N GLU A 63 -3.65 6.67 -22.60
CA GLU A 63 -4.76 7.21 -23.40
C GLU A 63 -4.28 8.32 -24.35
N GLU A 64 -3.38 9.19 -23.89
CA GLU A 64 -2.82 10.26 -24.71
C GLU A 64 -1.95 9.71 -25.86
N LEU A 65 -1.15 8.67 -25.60
CA LEU A 65 -0.37 7.98 -26.65
C LEU A 65 -1.29 7.33 -27.69
N HIS A 66 -2.39 6.71 -27.28
CA HIS A 66 -3.39 6.20 -28.22
C HIS A 66 -4.03 7.32 -29.05
N ARG A 67 -4.44 8.43 -28.43
CA ARG A 67 -5.00 9.59 -29.14
C ARG A 67 -4.01 10.16 -30.17
N LYS A 68 -2.73 10.30 -29.81
CA LYS A 68 -1.67 10.78 -30.71
C LYS A 68 -1.47 9.85 -31.90
N ARG A 69 -1.44 8.53 -31.66
CA ARG A 69 -1.38 7.52 -32.73
C ARG A 69 -2.58 7.66 -33.68
N ASP A 70 -3.78 7.80 -33.13
CA ASP A 70 -5.02 7.87 -33.91
C ASP A 70 -5.11 9.17 -34.73
N ALA A 71 -4.63 10.29 -34.17
CA ALA A 71 -4.47 11.57 -34.87
C ALA A 71 -3.49 11.45 -36.05
N HIS A 72 -2.35 10.78 -35.86
CA HIS A 72 -1.39 10.52 -36.93
C HIS A 72 -1.97 9.69 -38.07
N THR A 73 -2.88 8.74 -37.80
CA THR A 73 -3.59 7.99 -38.86
C THR A 73 -4.57 8.85 -39.66
N SER A 74 -5.14 9.90 -39.05
CA SER A 74 -6.15 10.77 -39.68
C SER A 74 -5.57 11.82 -40.65
N LEU A 75 -4.30 12.17 -40.54
CA LEU A 75 -3.62 13.18 -41.39
C LEU A 75 -3.14 12.63 -42.76
N SER A 76 -3.62 11.46 -43.17
CA SER A 76 -3.14 10.73 -44.36
C SER A 76 -3.80 11.14 -45.69
N CYS A 77 -4.61 12.21 -45.73
CA CYS A 77 -5.27 12.66 -46.96
C CYS A 77 -4.55 13.86 -47.63
N TRP A 78 -4.27 13.68 -48.93
CA TRP A 78 -3.65 14.62 -49.89
C TRP A 78 -2.13 14.87 -49.77
N GLN A 79 -1.33 13.97 -50.36
CA GLN A 79 0.07 14.23 -50.70
C GLN A 79 0.43 13.75 -52.12
N PRO A 80 1.21 14.53 -52.90
CA PRO A 80 1.75 14.12 -54.21
C PRO A 80 2.57 12.83 -54.13
N LEU A 81 2.58 12.01 -55.18
CA LEU A 81 3.18 10.66 -55.19
C LEU A 81 4.65 10.59 -54.71
N ALA A 82 5.49 11.57 -55.08
CA ALA A 82 6.89 11.62 -54.68
C ALA A 82 7.08 11.91 -53.18
N VAL A 83 6.22 12.79 -52.63
CA VAL A 83 6.15 13.04 -51.19
C VAL A 83 5.59 11.81 -50.48
N ARG A 84 4.60 11.14 -51.08
CA ARG A 84 3.93 9.96 -50.53
C ARG A 84 4.90 8.83 -50.19
N HIS A 85 5.88 8.52 -51.03
CA HIS A 85 6.82 7.41 -50.74
C HIS A 85 7.76 7.74 -49.56
N HIS A 86 8.34 8.95 -49.53
CA HIS A 86 9.18 9.39 -48.42
C HIS A 86 8.37 9.53 -47.11
N HIS A 87 7.16 10.07 -47.22
CA HIS A 87 6.23 10.22 -46.10
C HIS A 87 5.74 8.86 -45.59
N LEU A 88 5.54 7.86 -46.47
CA LEU A 88 5.22 6.49 -46.06
C LEU A 88 6.37 5.86 -45.26
N GLN A 89 7.63 6.03 -45.68
CA GLN A 89 8.79 5.53 -44.92
C GLN A 89 8.89 6.19 -43.54
N LEU A 90 8.73 7.52 -43.46
CA LEU A 90 8.71 8.26 -42.19
C LEU A 90 7.53 7.86 -41.30
N LEU A 91 6.34 7.68 -41.87
CA LEU A 91 5.14 7.22 -41.17
C LEU A 91 5.28 5.78 -40.69
N THR A 92 5.95 4.89 -41.44
CA THR A 92 6.21 3.52 -40.97
C THR A 92 7.18 3.51 -39.79
N GLY A 93 8.24 4.31 -39.82
CA GLY A 93 9.16 4.49 -38.69
C GLY A 93 8.43 5.04 -37.45
N SER A 94 7.71 6.16 -37.61
CA SER A 94 6.98 6.80 -36.51
C SER A 94 5.86 5.93 -35.95
N ARG A 95 5.20 5.12 -36.80
CA ARG A 95 4.17 4.16 -36.37
C ARG A 95 4.79 3.01 -35.57
N THR A 96 5.96 2.52 -35.96
CA THR A 96 6.66 1.50 -35.16
C THR A 96 7.11 2.04 -33.81
N GLU A 97 7.66 3.25 -33.76
CA GLU A 97 8.05 3.93 -32.51
C GLU A 97 6.85 4.19 -31.58
N ALA A 98 5.74 4.70 -32.13
CA ALA A 98 4.50 4.89 -31.36
C ALA A 98 3.95 3.57 -30.79
N THR A 99 4.06 2.48 -31.55
CA THR A 99 3.63 1.15 -31.11
C THR A 99 4.50 0.64 -29.97
N TRP A 100 5.82 0.83 -30.05
CA TRP A 100 6.75 0.48 -28.97
C TRP A 100 6.50 1.32 -27.71
N ALA A 101 6.27 2.63 -27.85
CA ALA A 101 5.96 3.51 -26.73
C ALA A 101 4.67 3.12 -26.00
N ILE A 102 3.63 2.74 -26.76
CA ILE A 102 2.37 2.24 -26.18
C ILE A 102 2.60 0.94 -25.41
N ARG A 103 3.35 -0.02 -25.98
CA ARG A 103 3.66 -1.28 -25.29
C ARG A 103 4.46 -1.08 -24.01
N ASP A 104 5.44 -0.18 -24.01
CA ASP A 104 6.20 0.16 -22.80
C ASP A 104 5.28 0.79 -21.74
N ALA A 105 4.40 1.72 -22.14
CA ALA A 105 3.42 2.33 -21.24
C ALA A 105 2.43 1.29 -20.66
N GLU A 106 1.95 0.34 -21.46
CA GLU A 106 1.10 -0.77 -21.02
C GLU A 106 1.80 -1.63 -19.97
N GLN A 107 3.07 -1.97 -20.19
CA GLN A 107 3.86 -2.75 -19.26
C GLN A 107 4.09 -2.00 -17.94
N ARG A 108 4.46 -0.72 -18.01
CA ARG A 108 4.63 0.14 -16.83
C ARG A 108 3.34 0.28 -16.02
N LEU A 109 2.20 0.38 -16.70
CA LEU A 109 0.89 0.41 -16.06
C LEU A 109 0.59 -0.91 -15.34
N LYS A 110 0.83 -2.04 -16.01
CA LYS A 110 0.66 -3.38 -15.43
C LYS A 110 1.51 -3.58 -14.19
N ASP A 111 2.78 -3.19 -14.24
CA ASP A 111 3.70 -3.29 -13.09
C ASP A 111 3.24 -2.42 -11.92
N ALA A 112 2.76 -1.20 -12.20
CA ALA A 112 2.20 -0.33 -11.18
C ALA A 112 0.92 -0.91 -10.54
N GLN A 113 0.06 -1.55 -11.33
CA GLN A 113 -1.13 -2.25 -10.84
C GLN A 113 -0.77 -3.45 -9.96
N MET A 114 0.27 -4.21 -10.30
CA MET A 114 0.78 -5.31 -9.49
C MET A 114 1.28 -4.82 -8.11
N VAL A 115 2.01 -3.69 -8.08
CA VAL A 115 2.43 -3.07 -6.81
C VAL A 115 1.22 -2.67 -5.96
N VAL A 116 0.20 -2.04 -6.58
CA VAL A 116 -1.05 -1.69 -5.89
C VAL A 116 -1.74 -2.91 -5.30
N ALA A 117 -1.81 -4.03 -6.03
CA ALA A 117 -2.39 -5.28 -5.55
C ALA A 117 -1.63 -5.83 -4.32
N GLY A 118 -0.30 -5.79 -4.35
CA GLY A 118 0.55 -6.16 -3.21
C GLY A 118 0.30 -5.26 -1.99
N LEU A 119 0.25 -3.95 -2.18
CA LEU A 119 -0.01 -2.98 -1.11
C LEU A 119 -1.40 -3.15 -0.49
N ARG A 120 -2.43 -3.47 -1.29
CA ARG A 120 -3.78 -3.78 -0.79
C ARG A 120 -3.78 -5.00 0.13
N LYS A 121 -3.12 -6.08 -0.27
CA LYS A 121 -2.98 -7.29 0.56
C LYS A 121 -2.23 -7.00 1.86
N ALA A 122 -1.13 -6.24 1.78
CA ALA A 122 -0.36 -5.85 2.96
C ALA A 122 -1.15 -4.97 3.93
N LEU A 123 -1.96 -4.04 3.40
CA LEU A 123 -2.84 -3.19 4.21
C LEU A 123 -3.93 -4.02 4.89
N GLN A 124 -4.56 -4.95 4.16
CA GLN A 124 -5.55 -5.86 4.74
C GLN A 124 -4.96 -6.71 5.89
N GLY A 125 -3.72 -7.18 5.74
CA GLY A 125 -3.00 -7.87 6.81
C GLY A 125 -2.75 -6.97 8.02
N SER A 126 -2.35 -5.72 7.80
CA SER A 126 -2.19 -4.72 8.87
C SER A 126 -3.50 -4.44 9.61
N ASP A 127 -4.61 -4.24 8.88
CA ASP A 127 -5.90 -3.92 9.48
C ASP A 127 -6.40 -5.06 10.37
N ARG A 128 -6.22 -6.32 9.92
CA ARG A 128 -6.51 -7.51 10.73
C ARG A 128 -5.65 -7.58 11.98
N HIS A 129 -4.36 -7.25 11.87
CA HIS A 129 -3.45 -7.26 13.01
C HIS A 129 -3.83 -6.19 14.04
N VAL A 130 -4.07 -4.95 13.60
CA VAL A 130 -4.55 -3.86 14.45
C VAL A 130 -5.87 -4.22 15.14
N TYR A 131 -6.82 -4.79 14.40
CA TYR A 131 -8.07 -5.28 14.97
C TYR A 131 -7.83 -6.31 16.09
N THR A 132 -6.91 -7.25 15.87
CA THR A 132 -6.57 -8.29 16.85
C THR A 132 -5.93 -7.68 18.11
N LEU A 133 -5.04 -6.70 17.96
CA LEU A 133 -4.42 -6.01 19.09
C LEU A 133 -5.45 -5.20 19.88
N ARG A 134 -6.39 -4.52 19.20
CA ARG A 134 -7.50 -3.79 19.84
C ARG A 134 -8.42 -4.73 20.64
N GLN A 135 -8.75 -5.90 20.09
CA GLN A 135 -9.53 -6.90 20.81
C GLN A 135 -8.81 -7.41 22.06
N ARG A 136 -7.50 -7.70 21.95
CA ARG A 136 -6.68 -8.11 23.11
C ARG A 136 -6.60 -7.00 24.16
N LEU A 137 -6.50 -5.73 23.75
CA LEU A 137 -6.53 -4.59 24.66
C LEU A 137 -7.86 -4.50 25.40
N HIS A 138 -8.97 -4.60 24.68
CA HIS A 138 -10.32 -4.57 25.25
C HIS A 138 -10.49 -5.64 26.34
N VAL A 139 -10.11 -6.89 26.04
CA VAL A 139 -10.13 -8.00 27.00
C VAL A 139 -9.22 -7.75 28.21
N MET A 140 -8.00 -7.24 28.02
CA MET A 140 -7.08 -6.97 29.13
C MET A 140 -7.47 -5.76 29.98
N GLU A 141 -8.14 -4.78 29.40
CA GLU A 141 -8.69 -3.62 30.11
C GLU A 141 -9.96 -3.97 30.90
N GLY A 142 -10.61 -5.10 30.59
CA GLY A 142 -11.82 -5.55 31.25
C GLY A 142 -13.01 -4.61 30.99
N ARG A 143 -13.01 -3.98 29.82
CA ARG A 143 -14.12 -3.18 29.30
C ARG A 143 -14.92 -3.98 28.30
#